data_AF-A0A3R9PTK8-F1
#
_entry.id   AF-A0A3R9PTK8-F1
#
_cell.length_a   1.000
_cell.length_b   1.000
_cell.length_c   1.000
_cell.angle_alpha   90.00
_cell.angle_beta   90.00
_cell.angle_gamma   90.00
#
_symmetry.space_group_name_H-M   'P 1'
#
loop_
_entity.id
_entity.type
_entity.pdbx_description
1 polymer ?
#
loop_
_entity_poly.entity_id
_entity_poly.type
_entity_poly.pdbx_seq_one_letter_code
_entity_poly.pdbx_strand_id
1 'polypeptide(L)'
;MTFQERYNELCDFARNVLSGAMPIGEDIFKQLAEKYQQYVDELPDDKKDWEIALITKARVVSVKRRDIPKLLQKDKDFAMALLRLLAGV
;
A
#
# COMPACT_ATOMS: atom_id res chain seq x y z
N MET A 1 -7.06 8.24 -16.23
CA MET A 1 -5.88 7.78 -15.48
C MET A 1 -5.99 6.27 -15.41
N THR A 2 -4.96 5.54 -15.81
CA THR A 2 -4.96 4.07 -15.83
C THR A 2 -4.56 3.51 -14.47
N PHE A 3 -4.92 2.25 -14.18
CA PHE A 3 -4.46 1.57 -12.96
C PHE A 3 -2.92 1.55 -12.83
N GLN A 4 -2.20 1.59 -13.96
CA GLN A 4 -0.74 1.61 -13.99
C GLN A 4 -0.16 2.95 -13.56
N GLU A 5 -0.78 4.07 -13.96
CA GLU A 5 -0.41 5.40 -13.47
C GLU A 5 -0.63 5.51 -11.96
N ARG A 6 -1.77 5.01 -11.45
CA ARG A 6 -2.05 4.95 -10.00
C ARG A 6 -1.03 4.11 -9.23
N TYR A 7 -0.60 2.98 -9.81
CA TYR A 7 0.43 2.16 -9.22
C TYR A 7 1.79 2.89 -9.15
N ASN A 8 2.15 3.62 -10.20
CA ASN A 8 3.37 4.43 -10.20
C ASN A 8 3.32 5.53 -9.13
N GLU A 9 2.19 6.23 -8.98
CA GLU A 9 2.01 7.22 -7.91
C GLU A 9 2.18 6.61 -6.51
N LEU A 10 1.68 5.38 -6.30
CA LEU A 10 1.87 4.64 -5.05
C LEU A 10 3.35 4.31 -4.79
N CYS A 11 4.08 3.89 -5.83
CA CYS A 11 5.50 3.60 -5.73
C CYS A 11 6.30 4.86 -5.40
N ASP A 12 6.02 5.97 -6.06
CA ASP A 12 6.72 7.24 -5.83
C ASP A 12 6.38 7.82 -4.46
N PHE A 13 5.12 7.72 -4.02
CA PHE A 13 4.74 8.06 -2.65
C PHE A 13 5.53 7.23 -1.63
N ALA A 14 5.61 5.91 -1.84
CA ALA A 14 6.33 5.03 -0.93
C ALA A 14 7.83 5.35 -0.86
N ARG A 15 8.46 5.66 -2.01
CA ARG A 15 9.86 6.10 -2.07
C ARG A 15 10.09 7.42 -1.33
N ASN A 16 9.20 8.40 -1.49
CA ASN A 16 9.31 9.69 -0.81
C ASN A 16 9.15 9.57 0.71
N VAL A 17 8.29 8.67 1.17
CA VAL A 17 8.13 8.38 2.59
C VAL A 17 9.41 7.71 3.15
N LEU A 18 9.94 6.69 2.46
CA LEU A 18 11.11 5.95 2.93
C LEU A 18 12.44 6.71 2.77
N SER A 19 12.53 7.64 1.83
CA SER A 19 13.70 8.53 1.68
C SER A 19 13.79 9.59 2.78
N GLY A 20 12.75 9.71 3.62
CA GLY A 20 12.66 10.74 4.66
C GLY A 20 12.20 12.10 4.13
N ALA A 21 11.78 12.20 2.86
CA ALA A 21 11.18 13.42 2.33
C ALA A 21 9.81 13.73 2.96
N MET A 22 9.16 12.73 3.56
CA MET A 22 7.93 12.88 4.35
C MET A 22 8.10 12.24 5.74
N PRO A 23 7.64 12.90 6.82
CA PRO A 23 7.69 12.32 8.15
C PRO A 23 6.72 11.14 8.26
N ILE A 24 7.22 9.97 8.70
CA ILE A 24 6.39 8.78 8.93
C ILE A 24 5.53 9.02 10.18
N GLY A 25 4.22 9.15 9.98
CA GLY A 25 3.23 9.34 11.03
C GLY A 25 1.86 8.77 10.65
N GLU A 26 0.86 8.87 11.53
CA GLU A 26 -0.50 8.34 11.28
C GLU A 26 -1.14 8.92 10.01
N ASP A 27 -0.83 10.17 9.68
CA ASP A 27 -1.34 10.84 8.49
C ASP A 27 -0.85 10.17 7.18
N ILE A 28 0.39 9.69 7.16
CA ILE A 28 0.96 9.00 5.98
C ILE A 28 0.26 7.68 5.72
N PHE A 29 -0.08 6.91 6.76
CA PHE A 29 -0.78 5.64 6.57
C PHE A 29 -2.22 5.86 6.09
N LYS A 30 -2.86 6.95 6.51
CA LYS A 30 -4.16 7.36 5.98
C LYS A 30 -4.07 7.75 4.50
N GLN A 31 -3.10 8.59 4.14
CA GLN A 31 -2.87 8.97 2.73
C GLN A 31 -2.53 7.76 1.86
N LEU A 32 -1.71 6.83 2.36
CA LEU A 32 -1.41 5.58 1.68
C LEU A 32 -2.67 4.73 1.47
N ALA A 33 -3.53 4.63 2.48
CA ALA A 33 -4.80 3.91 2.39
C ALA A 33 -5.72 4.53 1.34
N GLU A 34 -5.82 5.86 1.29
CA GLU A 34 -6.63 6.58 0.29
C GLU A 34 -6.10 6.37 -1.13
N LYS A 35 -4.79 6.51 -1.34
CA LYS A 35 -4.15 6.25 -2.65
C LYS A 35 -4.31 4.79 -3.07
N TYR A 36 -4.17 3.86 -2.13
CA TYR A 36 -4.33 2.43 -2.42
C TYR A 36 -5.77 2.09 -2.76
N GLN A 37 -6.74 2.69 -2.07
CA GLN A 37 -8.16 2.55 -2.38
C GLN A 37 -8.44 3.00 -3.81
N GLN A 38 -7.93 4.17 -4.23
CA GLN A 38 -8.07 4.64 -5.61
C GLN A 38 -7.46 3.66 -6.63
N TYR A 39 -6.31 3.07 -6.33
CA TYR A 39 -5.73 2.03 -7.17
C TYR A 39 -6.62 0.79 -7.25
N VAL A 40 -7.20 0.35 -6.13
CA VAL A 40 -8.10 -0.80 -6.06
C VAL A 40 -9.41 -0.54 -6.81
N ASP A 41 -9.96 0.67 -6.73
CA ASP A 41 -11.21 1.01 -7.41
C ASP A 41 -11.06 0.96 -8.94
N GLU A 42 -9.87 1.32 -9.44
CA GLU A 42 -9.48 1.26 -10.86
C GLU A 42 -8.99 -0.13 -11.32
N LEU A 43 -8.79 -1.09 -10.39
CA LEU A 43 -8.49 -2.46 -10.77
C LEU A 43 -9.74 -3.13 -11.35
N PRO A 44 -9.60 -4.00 -12.37
CA PRO A 44 -10.69 -4.87 -12.78
C PRO A 44 -11.02 -5.87 -11.66
N ASP A 45 -12.29 -6.29 -11.55
CA ASP A 45 -12.80 -7.07 -10.42
C ASP A 45 -12.05 -8.37 -10.17
N ASP A 46 -11.56 -9.04 -11.22
CA ASP A 46 -10.74 -10.24 -11.13
C ASP A 46 -9.45 -10.00 -10.32
N LYS A 47 -8.88 -8.80 -10.41
CA LYS A 47 -7.65 -8.41 -9.71
C LYS A 47 -7.90 -7.87 -8.31
N LYS A 48 -9.11 -7.42 -7.97
CA LYS A 48 -9.44 -6.93 -6.61
C LYS A 48 -9.41 -8.07 -5.58
N ASP A 49 -9.75 -9.28 -6.01
CA ASP A 49 -9.74 -10.49 -5.20
C ASP A 49 -8.39 -11.21 -5.18
N TRP A 50 -7.39 -10.73 -5.94
CA TRP A 50 -6.02 -11.26 -5.83
C TRP A 50 -5.44 -11.01 -4.44
N GLU A 51 -4.84 -12.05 -3.89
CA GLU A 51 -4.11 -11.97 -2.63
C GLU A 51 -2.69 -11.50 -2.90
N ILE A 52 -2.20 -10.61 -2.03
CA ILE A 52 -0.78 -10.31 -1.93
C ILE A 52 -0.27 -10.86 -0.61
N ALA A 53 0.90 -11.49 -0.66
CA ALA A 53 1.63 -11.89 0.53
C ALA A 53 2.65 -10.79 0.87
N LEU A 54 2.51 -10.20 2.05
CA LEU A 54 3.46 -9.24 2.60
C LEU A 54 4.24 -9.87 3.74
N ILE A 55 5.56 -9.70 3.70
CA ILE A 55 6.44 -10.10 4.80
C ILE A 55 6.48 -8.94 5.80
N THR A 56 5.84 -9.12 6.95
CA THR A 56 5.96 -8.21 8.08
C THR A 56 7.01 -8.73 9.06
N LYS A 57 7.40 -7.92 10.05
CA LYS A 57 8.45 -8.31 11.03
C LYS A 57 8.18 -9.62 11.77
N ALA A 58 6.91 -10.00 11.94
CA ALA A 58 6.52 -11.15 12.75
C ALA A 58 6.03 -12.35 11.92
N ARG A 59 5.56 -12.13 10.69
CA ARG A 59 4.91 -13.18 9.88
C ARG A 59 4.72 -12.77 8.42
N VAL A 60 4.41 -13.76 7.59
CA VAL A 60 3.83 -13.52 6.26
C VAL A 60 2.32 -13.28 6.43
N VAL A 61 1.82 -12.20 5.85
CA VAL A 61 0.40 -11.83 5.85
C VAL A 61 -0.10 -11.91 4.41
N SER A 62 -0.98 -12.87 4.14
CA SER A 62 -1.75 -12.90 2.89
C SER A 62 -3.04 -12.10 3.06
N VAL A 63 -3.29 -11.16 2.16
CA VAL A 63 -4.51 -10.35 2.16
C VAL A 63 -4.96 -10.02 0.74
N LYS A 64 -6.27 -10.00 0.53
CA LYS A 64 -6.89 -9.54 -0.71
C LYS A 64 -6.65 -8.04 -0.92
N ARG A 65 -6.42 -7.63 -2.16
CA ARG A 65 -6.15 -6.22 -2.48
C ARG A 65 -7.22 -5.26 -1.97
N ARG A 66 -8.49 -5.67 -2.04
CA ARG A 66 -9.63 -4.87 -1.52
C ARG A 66 -9.61 -4.60 -0.02
N ASP A 67 -8.93 -5.43 0.76
CA ASP A 67 -8.89 -5.32 2.23
C ASP A 67 -7.66 -4.57 2.73
N ILE A 68 -6.68 -4.31 1.85
CA ILE A 68 -5.45 -3.56 2.15
C ILE A 68 -5.73 -2.16 2.72
N PRO A 69 -6.60 -1.32 2.12
CA PRO A 69 -6.86 0.03 2.64
C PRO A 69 -7.34 0.04 4.10
N LYS A 70 -8.12 -0.98 4.48
CA LYS A 70 -8.60 -1.14 5.86
C LYS A 70 -7.49 -1.59 6.80
N LEU A 71 -6.56 -2.42 6.35
CA LEU A 71 -5.44 -2.89 7.15
C LEU A 71 -4.38 -1.80 7.36
N LEU A 72 -4.13 -0.96 6.36
CA LEU A 72 -3.14 0.12 6.43
C LEU A 72 -3.39 1.09 7.59
N GLN A 73 -4.65 1.31 7.96
CA GLN A 73 -5.02 2.18 9.07
C GLN A 73 -4.97 1.48 10.44
N LYS A 74 -4.99 0.14 10.46
CA LYS A 74 -5.09 -0.66 11.70
C LYS A 74 -3.76 -1.27 12.13
N ASP A 75 -2.90 -1.58 11.17
CA ASP A 75 -1.65 -2.31 11.39
C ASP A 75 -0.48 -1.51 10.79
N LYS A 76 0.28 -0.85 11.67
CA LYS A 76 1.43 -0.02 11.29
C LYS A 76 2.58 -0.85 10.72
N ASP A 77 2.80 -2.08 11.20
CA ASP A 77 3.84 -2.97 10.67
C ASP A 77 3.48 -3.45 9.27
N PHE A 78 2.20 -3.75 9.04
CA PHE A 78 1.68 -4.04 7.70
C PHE A 78 1.83 -2.85 6.75
N ALA A 79 1.50 -1.64 7.20
CA ALA A 79 1.66 -0.43 6.38
C ALA A 79 3.12 -0.15 6.01
N MET A 80 4.04 -0.35 6.96
CA MET A 80 5.48 -0.27 6.70
C MET A 80 5.97 -1.35 5.73
N ALA A 81 5.45 -2.58 5.83
CA ALA A 81 5.77 -3.66 4.90
C ALA A 81 5.28 -3.35 3.47
N LEU A 82 4.08 -2.79 3.34
CA LEU A 82 3.57 -2.38 2.02
C LEU A 82 4.39 -1.23 1.43
N LEU A 83 4.75 -0.22 2.22
CA LEU A 83 5.62 0.87 1.78
C LEU A 83 6.94 0.35 1.23
N ARG A 84 7.59 -0.57 1.94
CA ARG A 84 8.83 -1.22 1.50
C ARG A 84 8.65 -1.96 0.18
N LEU A 85 7.60 -2.77 0.07
CA LEU A 85 7.27 -3.47 -1.17
C LEU A 85 7.08 -2.49 -2.35
N LEU A 86 6.30 -1.43 -2.15
CA LEU A 86 6.00 -0.44 -3.20
C LEU A 86 7.24 0.37 -3.61
N ALA A 87 8.11 0.68 -2.65
CA ALA A 87 9.37 1.36 -2.94
C ALA A 87 10.43 0.46 -3.59
N GLY A 88 10.28 -0.86 -3.47
CA GLY A 88 11.20 -1.87 -3.98
C GLY A 88 12.43 -2.09 -3.09
N VAL A 89 12.26 -1.98 -1.76
CA VAL A 89 13.33 -2.08 -0.74
C VAL A 89 13.01 -3.10 0.35
#